data_AF-A0A3B8VBP6-F1
#
_entry.id   AF-A0A3B8VBP6-F1
#
_cell.length_a   1.000
_cell.length_b   1.000
_cell.length_c   1.000
_cell.angle_alpha   90.00
_cell.angle_beta   90.00
_cell.angle_gamma   90.00
#
_symmetry.space_group_name_H-M   'P 1'
#
loop_
_entity.id
_entity.type
_entity.pdbx_description
1 polymer ?
#
loop_
_entity_poly.entity_id
_entity_poly.type
_entity_poly.pdbx_seq_one_letter_code
_entity_poly.pdbx_strand_id
1 'polypeptide(L)'
;MESEAEILLHNARIAAQKTICGKKTYEGEAYGKQFVLIVCGVGKVNAAIGATIALTLYSPEAILNFGVAGGLNEKTSLCAVYAIDKAVQFDFDLTQLNGGQIGTLDEYTENYLSFATHPLSLEKRALGSS
;
A
#
# COMPACT_ATOMS: atom_id res chain seq x y z
N MET A 1 -0.93 -1.44 9.75
CA MET A 1 -1.33 -1.88 11.11
C MET A 1 -0.28 -1.40 12.11
N GLU A 2 -0.54 -1.40 13.42
CA GLU A 2 0.45 -0.91 14.40
C GLU A 2 1.72 -1.77 14.40
N SER A 3 1.59 -3.10 14.33
CA SER A 3 2.72 -4.03 14.23
C SER A 3 3.63 -3.77 13.04
N GLU A 4 3.09 -3.33 11.90
CA GLU A 4 3.88 -2.98 10.72
C GLU A 4 4.66 -1.68 10.93
N ALA A 5 4.08 -0.74 11.68
CA ALA A 5 4.71 0.54 11.99
C ALA A 5 5.89 0.41 12.98
N GLU A 6 5.79 -0.52 13.92
CA GLU A 6 6.77 -0.71 15.00
C GLU A 6 8.21 -0.87 14.49
N ILE A 7 8.40 -1.62 13.39
CA ILE A 7 9.74 -1.89 12.84
C ILE A 7 10.45 -0.61 12.41
N LEU A 8 9.72 0.31 11.73
CA LEU A 8 10.28 1.59 11.32
C LEU A 8 10.49 2.50 12.53
N LEU A 9 9.49 2.57 13.42
CA LEU A 9 9.53 3.44 14.59
C LEU A 9 10.67 3.09 15.56
N HIS A 10 11.01 1.81 15.69
CA HIS A 10 12.13 1.36 16.53
C HIS A 10 13.50 1.85 16.03
N ASN A 11 13.63 2.09 14.72
CA ASN A 11 14.87 2.52 14.07
C ASN A 11 14.86 4.01 13.71
N ALA A 12 13.90 4.77 14.23
CA ALA A 12 13.66 6.16 13.87
C ALA A 12 13.82 7.12 15.05
N ARG A 13 14.18 8.37 14.74
CA ARG A 13 13.98 9.50 15.64
C ARG A 13 12.64 10.15 15.33
N ILE A 14 11.72 10.13 16.29
CA ILE A 14 10.39 10.73 16.13
C ILE A 14 10.42 12.21 16.53
N ALA A 15 9.95 13.07 15.63
CA ALA A 15 9.86 14.51 15.84
C ALA A 15 8.46 14.93 16.32
N ALA A 16 7.41 14.30 15.77
CA ALA A 16 6.03 14.59 16.15
C ALA A 16 5.12 13.37 15.98
N GLN A 17 4.03 13.35 16.74
CA GLN A 17 2.93 12.39 16.58
C GLN A 17 1.60 13.15 16.64
N LYS A 18 0.69 12.86 15.72
CA LYS A 18 -0.67 13.42 15.69
C LYS A 18 -1.69 12.42 15.16
N THR A 19 -2.96 12.76 15.32
CA THR A 19 -4.08 12.00 14.75
C THR A 19 -4.77 12.86 13.71
N ILE A 20 -4.78 12.41 12.46
CA ILE A 20 -5.42 13.11 11.33
C ILE A 20 -6.50 12.20 10.77
N CYS A 21 -7.76 12.65 10.72
CA CYS A 21 -8.90 11.84 10.27
C CYS A 21 -8.97 10.45 10.94
N GLY A 22 -8.65 10.38 12.24
CA GLY A 22 -8.60 9.13 12.99
C GLY A 22 -7.38 8.23 12.70
N LYS A 23 -6.39 8.72 11.94
CA LYS A 23 -5.14 8.00 11.61
C LYS A 23 -3.98 8.50 12.45
N LYS A 24 -3.35 7.59 13.20
CA LYS A 24 -2.13 7.88 13.93
C LYS A 24 -1.00 8.13 12.93
N THR A 25 -0.40 9.31 13.00
CA THR A 25 0.57 9.82 12.05
C THR A 25 1.82 10.24 12.80
N TYR A 26 2.97 9.77 12.33
CA TYR A 26 4.28 10.06 12.89
C TYR A 26 5.12 10.82 11.87
N GLU A 27 5.83 11.83 12.33
CA GLU A 27 6.84 12.55 11.56
C GLU A 27 8.19 12.30 12.21
N GLY A 28 9.20 11.97 11.42
CA GLY A 28 10.51 11.65 11.96
C GLY A 28 11.55 11.39 10.89
N GLU A 29 12.69 10.91 11.35
CA GLU A 29 13.85 10.62 10.53
C GLU A 29 14.35 9.20 10.78
N ALA A 30 14.64 8.45 9.73
CA ALA A 30 15.28 7.15 9.78
C ALA A 30 16.27 7.02 8.63
N TYR A 31 17.43 6.42 8.86
CA TYR A 31 18.47 6.22 7.84
C TYR A 31 18.86 7.51 7.07
N GLY A 32 18.85 8.67 7.76
CA GLY A 32 19.16 9.98 7.17
C GLY A 32 18.08 10.51 6.21
N LYS A 33 16.86 9.96 6.24
CA LYS A 33 15.72 10.38 5.43
C LYS A 33 14.56 10.81 6.33
N GLN A 34 13.95 11.95 6.00
CA GLN A 34 12.71 12.38 6.62
C GLN A 34 11.56 11.51 6.11
N PHE A 35 10.65 11.15 7.01
CA PHE A 35 9.48 10.37 6.65
C PHE A 35 8.23 10.86 7.40
N VAL A 36 7.09 10.53 6.80
CA VAL A 36 5.78 10.57 7.45
C VAL A 36 5.20 9.17 7.39
N LEU A 37 4.90 8.60 8.56
CA LEU A 37 4.30 7.27 8.69
C LEU A 37 2.85 7.41 9.14
N ILE A 38 1.92 6.91 8.32
CA ILE A 38 0.48 6.96 8.60
C ILE A 38 -0.02 5.54 8.84
N VAL A 39 -0.53 5.26 10.04
CA VAL A 39 -1.15 3.98 10.35
C VAL A 39 -2.58 3.97 9.82
N CYS A 40 -2.76 3.43 8.61
CA CYS A 40 -4.04 3.46 7.90
C CYS A 40 -5.13 2.59 8.55
N GLY A 41 -4.74 1.43 9.09
CA GLY A 41 -5.68 0.35 9.46
C GLY A 41 -6.00 -0.58 8.30
N VAL A 42 -6.95 -1.49 8.49
CA VAL A 42 -7.32 -2.53 7.50
C VAL A 42 -8.40 -2.01 6.55
N GLY A 43 -8.28 -2.34 5.26
CA GLY A 43 -9.31 -2.09 4.25
C GLY A 43 -9.03 -0.93 3.28
N LYS A 44 -9.65 -1.00 2.09
CA LYS A 44 -9.39 -0.09 0.96
C LYS A 44 -9.67 1.38 1.29
N VAL A 45 -10.79 1.67 1.97
CA VAL A 45 -11.16 3.04 2.36
C VAL A 45 -10.13 3.64 3.32
N ASN A 46 -9.64 2.84 4.27
CA ASN A 46 -8.64 3.26 5.23
C ASN A 46 -7.29 3.58 4.58
N ALA A 47 -6.85 2.74 3.63
CA ALA A 47 -5.65 2.98 2.83
C ALA A 47 -5.80 4.25 1.96
N ALA A 48 -6.95 4.43 1.31
CA ALA A 48 -7.24 5.61 0.49
C ALA A 48 -7.18 6.91 1.32
N ILE A 49 -7.78 6.93 2.52
CA ILE A 49 -7.68 8.08 3.44
C ILE A 49 -6.22 8.38 3.79
N GLY A 50 -5.42 7.36 4.12
CA GLY A 50 -4.01 7.54 4.44
C GLY A 50 -3.20 8.12 3.28
N ALA A 51 -3.39 7.59 2.06
CA ALA A 51 -2.75 8.12 0.86
C ALA A 51 -3.15 9.57 0.57
N THR A 52 -4.43 9.91 0.74
CA THR A 52 -4.92 11.29 0.61
C THR A 52 -4.28 12.22 1.63
N ILE A 53 -4.17 11.81 2.90
CA ILE A 53 -3.48 12.60 3.94
C ILE A 53 -2.02 12.84 3.55
N ALA A 54 -1.31 11.79 3.13
CA ALA A 54 0.08 11.89 2.70
C ALA A 54 0.25 12.92 1.57
N LEU A 55 -0.54 12.78 0.50
CA LEU A 55 -0.44 13.65 -0.67
C LEU A 55 -0.81 15.11 -0.35
N THR A 56 -1.92 15.32 0.36
CA THR A 56 -2.50 16.66 0.55
C THR A 56 -1.79 17.48 1.62
N LEU A 57 -1.28 16.84 2.68
CA LEU A 57 -0.68 17.56 3.81
C LEU A 57 0.86 17.55 3.80
N TYR A 58 1.47 16.60 3.08
CA TYR A 58 2.92 16.39 3.15
C TYR A 58 3.63 16.41 1.81
N SER A 59 2.93 16.20 0.69
CA SER A 59 3.52 16.24 -0.66
C SER A 59 4.84 15.45 -0.77
N PRO A 60 4.85 14.15 -0.41
CA PRO A 60 6.09 13.38 -0.37
C PRO A 60 6.65 13.12 -1.77
N GLU A 61 7.96 12.94 -1.86
CA GLU A 61 8.63 12.53 -3.11
C GLU A 61 8.22 11.11 -3.57
N ALA A 62 7.87 10.24 -2.61
CA ALA A 62 7.41 8.88 -2.87
C ALA A 62 6.47 8.40 -1.76
N ILE A 63 5.55 7.49 -2.10
CA ILE A 63 4.69 6.77 -1.14
C ILE A 63 5.08 5.30 -1.14
N LEU A 64 5.39 4.78 0.04
CA LEU A 64 5.63 3.36 0.26
C LEU A 64 4.44 2.79 1.05
N ASN A 65 3.68 1.91 0.41
CA ASN A 65 2.72 1.06 1.11
C ASN A 65 3.38 -0.29 1.35
N PHE A 66 3.59 -0.63 2.62
CA PHE A 66 4.16 -1.91 3.02
C PHE A 66 3.28 -2.56 4.07
N GLY A 67 3.27 -3.88 4.07
CA GLY A 67 2.48 -4.67 4.99
C GLY A 67 2.56 -6.14 4.65
N VAL A 68 1.80 -6.94 5.39
CA VAL A 68 1.75 -8.40 5.18
C VAL A 68 0.66 -8.74 4.17
N ALA A 69 0.97 -9.65 3.24
CA ALA A 69 0.03 -10.20 2.28
C ALA A 69 0.01 -11.74 2.37
N GLY A 70 -1.15 -12.34 2.11
CA GLY A 70 -1.27 -13.79 1.96
C GLY A 70 -0.86 -14.24 0.56
N GLY A 71 -0.16 -15.37 0.46
CA GLY A 71 0.14 -16.00 -0.82
C GLY A 71 -1.06 -16.77 -1.36
N LEU A 72 -1.48 -16.48 -2.59
CA LEU A 72 -2.63 -17.15 -3.23
C LEU A 72 -2.19 -18.32 -4.13
N ASN A 73 -0.89 -18.56 -4.28
CA ASN A 73 -0.35 -19.61 -5.14
C ASN A 73 0.87 -20.29 -4.51
N GLU A 74 1.17 -21.52 -4.95
CA GLU A 74 2.33 -22.31 -4.50
C GLU A 74 3.68 -21.65 -4.85
N LYS A 75 3.67 -20.69 -5.77
CA LYS A 75 4.85 -19.91 -6.17
C LYS A 75 5.19 -18.80 -5.16
N THR A 76 4.32 -18.55 -4.18
CA THR A 76 4.57 -17.57 -3.12
C THR A 76 5.39 -18.24 -2.02
N SER A 77 6.65 -17.85 -1.90
CA SER A 77 7.52 -18.28 -0.81
C SER A 77 7.11 -17.58 0.49
N LEU A 78 6.98 -18.36 1.57
CA LEU A 78 6.71 -17.87 2.91
C LEU A 78 7.85 -16.91 3.36
N CYS A 79 7.48 -15.81 4.02
CA CYS A 79 8.40 -14.79 4.55
C CYS A 79 9.26 -14.04 3.50
N ALA A 80 8.94 -14.14 2.21
CA ALA A 80 9.61 -13.35 1.18
C ALA A 80 9.01 -11.93 1.06
N VAL A 81 9.82 -10.99 0.58
CA VAL A 81 9.42 -9.59 0.30
C VAL A 81 9.29 -9.41 -1.20
N TYR A 82 8.16 -8.88 -1.64
CA TYR A 82 7.84 -8.69 -3.04
C TYR A 82 7.62 -7.21 -3.36
N ALA A 83 8.13 -6.77 -4.50
CA ALA A 83 7.74 -5.48 -5.07
C ALA A 83 6.45 -5.63 -5.89
N ILE A 84 5.46 -4.80 -5.61
CA ILE A 84 4.16 -4.80 -6.32
C ILE A 84 4.18 -3.77 -7.43
N ASP A 85 3.97 -4.21 -8.67
CA ASP A 85 3.84 -3.35 -9.85
C ASP A 85 2.38 -3.16 -10.30
N LYS A 86 1.49 -4.11 -9.95
CA LYS A 86 0.07 -4.09 -10.28
C LYS A 86 -0.77 -4.58 -9.11
N ALA A 87 -1.94 -3.97 -8.88
CA ALA A 87 -2.93 -4.48 -7.94
C ALA A 87 -4.33 -4.53 -8.55
N VAL A 88 -5.08 -5.57 -8.21
CA VAL A 88 -6.46 -5.81 -8.67
C VAL A 88 -7.41 -5.71 -7.48
N GLN A 89 -8.56 -5.04 -7.65
CA GLN A 89 -9.64 -5.07 -6.66
C GLN A 89 -10.55 -6.28 -6.93
N PHE A 90 -10.08 -7.48 -6.59
CA PHE A 90 -10.74 -8.75 -6.97
C PHE A 90 -12.19 -8.90 -6.48
N ASP A 91 -12.61 -8.10 -5.50
CA ASP A 91 -13.94 -8.06 -4.91
C ASP A 91 -14.90 -7.05 -5.58
N PHE A 92 -14.43 -6.32 -6.61
CA PHE A 92 -15.25 -5.37 -7.36
C PHE A 92 -15.84 -6.03 -8.61
N ASP A 93 -17.17 -6.07 -8.73
CA ASP A 93 -17.87 -6.79 -9.80
C ASP A 93 -18.96 -5.93 -10.44
N LEU A 94 -18.77 -5.59 -11.72
CA LEU A 94 -19.74 -4.92 -12.58
C LEU A 94 -20.22 -5.81 -13.73
N THR A 95 -19.95 -7.10 -13.71
CA THR A 95 -20.28 -8.06 -14.78
C THR A 95 -21.75 -7.98 -15.19
N GLN A 96 -22.65 -7.85 -14.22
CA GLN A 96 -24.10 -7.74 -14.46
C GLN A 96 -24.54 -6.39 -15.04
N LEU A 97 -23.74 -5.33 -14.82
CA LEU A 97 -24.08 -3.98 -15.25
C LEU A 97 -23.56 -3.68 -16.67
N ASN A 98 -22.32 -4.08 -16.97
CA ASN A 98 -21.66 -3.70 -18.22
C ASN A 98 -20.95 -4.87 -18.94
N GLY A 99 -21.02 -6.10 -18.42
CA GLY A 99 -20.34 -7.27 -18.99
C GLY A 99 -18.82 -7.26 -18.85
N GLY A 100 -18.26 -6.35 -18.04
CA GLY A 100 -16.82 -6.21 -17.81
C GLY A 100 -16.23 -7.35 -16.98
N GLN A 101 -14.90 -7.42 -16.93
CA GLN A 101 -14.17 -8.41 -16.15
C GLN A 101 -14.19 -8.06 -14.65
N ILE A 102 -14.37 -9.06 -13.77
CA ILE A 102 -14.25 -8.89 -12.31
C ILE A 102 -12.91 -8.22 -11.97
N GLY A 103 -12.98 -7.21 -11.10
CA GLY A 103 -11.86 -6.38 -10.67
C GLY A 103 -11.59 -5.16 -11.54
N THR A 104 -12.31 -4.99 -12.65
CA THR A 104 -12.23 -3.78 -13.48
C THR A 104 -13.08 -2.68 -12.86
N LEU A 105 -12.44 -1.58 -12.47
CA LEU A 105 -13.13 -0.41 -11.94
C LEU A 105 -13.95 0.27 -13.03
N ASP A 106 -15.04 0.92 -12.64
CA ASP A 106 -15.82 1.74 -13.57
C ASP A 106 -14.92 2.82 -14.18
N GLU A 107 -15.07 3.07 -15.49
CA GLU A 107 -14.23 3.95 -16.32
C GLU A 107 -12.79 3.45 -16.60
N TYR A 108 -12.37 2.28 -16.09
CA TYR A 108 -11.06 1.69 -16.38
C TYR A 108 -11.16 0.62 -17.47
N THR A 109 -10.11 0.51 -18.31
CA THR A 109 -10.00 -0.55 -19.32
C THR A 109 -9.27 -1.78 -18.79
N GLU A 110 -8.20 -1.56 -18.02
CA GLU A 110 -7.41 -2.63 -17.42
C GLU A 110 -8.03 -3.03 -16.07
N ASN A 111 -8.00 -4.33 -15.74
CA ASN A 111 -8.52 -4.83 -14.46
C ASN A 111 -7.54 -4.64 -13.29
N TYR A 112 -6.48 -3.84 -13.46
CA TYR A 112 -5.48 -3.56 -12.45
C TYR A 112 -5.07 -2.09 -12.42
N LEU A 113 -4.64 -1.64 -11.25
CA LEU A 113 -3.96 -0.37 -11.03
C LEU A 113 -2.45 -0.60 -11.17
N SER A 114 -1.79 0.21 -12.00
CA SER A 114 -0.33 0.16 -12.18
C SER A 114 0.38 1.07 -11.18
N PHE A 115 1.47 0.60 -10.61
CA PHE A 115 2.33 1.38 -9.72
C PHE A 115 3.73 1.49 -10.31
N ALA A 116 4.28 2.71 -10.28
CA ALA A 116 5.68 2.92 -10.55
C ALA A 116 6.49 2.29 -9.40
N THR A 117 7.20 1.21 -9.69
CA THR A 117 8.20 0.68 -8.76
C THR A 117 9.48 1.48 -8.98
N HIS A 118 9.90 2.27 -7.98
CA HIS A 118 11.30 2.70 -7.93
C HIS A 118 12.15 1.42 -7.98
N PRO A 119 13.30 1.37 -8.68
CA PRO A 119 14.14 0.18 -8.75
C PRO A 119 14.66 -0.20 -7.35
N LEU A 120 13.84 -0.96 -6.64
CA LEU A 120 14.21 -1.75 -5.48
C LEU A 120 14.61 -3.11 -6.03
N SER A 121 15.79 -3.59 -5.64
CA SER A 121 16.28 -4.93 -6.00
C SER A 121 15.53 -6.01 -5.21
N LEU A 122 14.21 -6.06 -5.37
CA LEU A 122 13.31 -7.02 -4.75
C LEU A 122 12.75 -7.96 -5.80
N GLU A 123 12.43 -9.18 -5.39
CA GLU A 123 11.80 -10.14 -6.29
C GLU A 123 10.44 -9.60 -6.78
N LYS A 124 10.20 -9.80 -8.08
CA LYS A 124 8.90 -9.55 -8.71
C LYS A 124 8.25 -10.90 -8.98
N ARG A 125 7.06 -11.13 -8.43
CA ARG A 125 6.27 -12.34 -8.67
C ARG A 125 4.79 -12.01 -8.76
N ALA A 126 4.07 -12.74 -9.60
CA ALA A 126 2.61 -12.69 -9.60
C ALA A 126 2.09 -13.38 -8.33
N LEU A 127 1.48 -12.60 -7.44
CA LEU A 127 0.90 -13.10 -6.19
C LEU A 127 -0.58 -13.49 -6.33
N GLY A 128 -1.23 -13.12 -7.43
CA GLY A 128 -2.62 -13.49 -7.75
C GLY A 128 -2.74 -14.82 -8.51
N SER A 129 -3.99 -15.23 -8.77
CA SER A 129 -4.28 -16.30 -9.72
C SER A 129 -3.93 -15.85 -11.14
N SER A 130 -3.21 -16.70 -11.87
CA SER A 130 -2.84 -16.52 -13.28
C SER A 130 -4.05 -16.52 -14.20
#